data_AF-A0A413I0X2-F1
#
_entry.id   AF-A0A413I0X2-F1
#
_cell.length_a   1.000
_cell.length_b   1.000
_cell.length_c   1.000
_cell.angle_alpha   90.00
_cell.angle_beta   90.00
_cell.angle_gamma   90.00
#
_symmetry.space_group_name_H-M   'P 1'
#
loop_
_entity.id
_entity.type
_entity.pdbx_description
1 polymer ?
#
loop_
_entity_poly.entity_id
_entity_poly.type
_entity_poly.pdbx_seq_one_letter_code
_entity_poly.pdbx_strand_id
1 'polypeptide(L)'
;MAILKLAPSFKDYIWGGRRLIEEYHKPYEGDILAESWEVSCHPDGPSFVTNGAYAGKTLQEYIDLAGREVLGTNCRRFDEFPVLIKFIDAKDNLSIQVHPDNAYALKYEHQYGKTEMWYVVDCEEGAYLYYGFNREVSKEEFAERIKNNTLLEVLNPVKVKKGDVLFIESGTIHAIGKNILIAEIQQNSNVTYRVYDYGRIGKDGKPRELHVEKALEVTRREPVRPRENCAPHVAACDYFVVDKLSAENEKLTGFVGKESFKSILVMEGEGEIVNGDEKMSFKKGDSLFLPADSGAYEISGTFEALATSEGAKKDPLRIGIDMGGTSIKIGVVNEKNEIIARTVLETRLDIAPEELIANMGKVTRKLLEDSNIPLDQCVGVGIGSPGTIDDENGVVIYSNNYAWENVPLRAELKKYLPLPIYINNDANCAMLGETAAGAAAGRKNVVFLTLGTGVGGGFLIDGKLFNGGLLGGTEFGHTVVQVGGVRCTCGREGCLESYASATGLIRMAREQMEKRPDSLLWKLCDGDKSKVNAELAFKASDEKDEAGILAVKEYMKYLAAGIANAINMFRPEVVVLGGGISNRGEKLAEKLNEMVKDECFGHTFVKPAKVVIATLKNDAGIIGAAALC
;
A
#
# COMPACT_ATOMS: atom_id res chain seq x y z
N MET A 1 22.22 11.60 2.16
CA MET A 1 22.61 12.05 0.81
C MET A 1 21.35 12.43 0.08
N ALA A 2 21.28 13.65 -0.44
CA ALA A 2 20.06 14.24 -0.98
C ALA A 2 20.04 14.29 -2.52
N ILE A 3 21.20 14.16 -3.18
CA ILE A 3 21.28 14.18 -4.65
C ILE A 3 22.04 12.95 -5.17
N LEU A 4 21.35 12.09 -5.92
CA LEU A 4 21.95 10.95 -6.63
C LEU A 4 22.02 11.24 -8.12
N LYS A 5 23.17 10.99 -8.73
CA LYS A 5 23.36 10.97 -10.18
C LYS A 5 23.33 9.53 -10.67
N LEU A 6 22.57 9.29 -11.72
CA LEU A 6 22.32 7.95 -12.23
C LEU A 6 23.02 7.75 -13.58
N ALA A 7 23.75 6.64 -13.70
CA ALA A 7 24.23 6.09 -14.95
C ALA A 7 23.20 5.11 -15.52
N PRO A 8 22.89 5.19 -16.82
CA PRO A 8 21.87 4.37 -17.44
C PRO A 8 22.35 2.96 -17.83
N SER A 9 21.40 2.08 -18.09
CA SER A 9 21.62 0.87 -18.90
C SER A 9 21.32 1.13 -20.38
N PHE A 10 22.01 0.44 -21.28
CA PHE A 10 21.93 0.68 -22.74
C PHE A 10 21.25 -0.47 -23.50
N LYS A 11 20.49 -0.14 -24.56
CA LYS A 11 19.86 -1.09 -25.48
C LYS A 11 20.19 -0.76 -26.93
N ASP A 12 20.65 -1.74 -27.69
CA ASP A 12 21.19 -1.59 -29.05
C ASP A 12 20.25 -2.14 -30.13
N TYR A 13 18.94 -1.88 -29.98
CA TYR A 13 17.95 -2.39 -30.93
C TYR A 13 18.18 -1.91 -32.36
N ILE A 14 17.79 -2.74 -33.33
CA ILE A 14 18.07 -2.58 -34.77
C ILE A 14 17.57 -1.27 -35.40
N TRP A 15 16.62 -0.59 -34.76
CA TRP A 15 16.07 0.69 -35.20
C TRP A 15 16.80 1.90 -34.61
N GLY A 16 17.76 1.67 -33.73
CA GLY A 16 18.49 2.70 -32.99
C GLY A 16 19.39 3.56 -33.88
N GLY A 17 19.74 4.74 -33.36
CA GLY A 17 20.66 5.66 -33.99
C GLY A 17 22.00 5.78 -33.26
N ARG A 18 22.61 6.96 -33.40
CA ARG A 18 23.89 7.34 -32.79
C ARG A 18 23.80 8.63 -31.99
N ARG A 19 22.62 9.27 -31.93
CA ARG A 19 22.44 10.58 -31.29
C ARG A 19 22.71 10.52 -29.80
N LEU A 20 22.34 9.41 -29.14
CA LEU A 20 22.65 9.22 -27.73
C LEU A 20 24.17 9.15 -27.46
N ILE A 21 24.93 8.61 -28.41
CA ILE A 21 26.40 8.53 -28.30
C ILE A 21 27.03 9.89 -28.62
N GLU A 22 26.60 10.52 -29.72
CA GLU A 22 27.26 11.68 -30.31
C GLU A 22 26.82 13.01 -29.67
N GLU A 23 25.54 13.16 -29.35
CA GLU A 23 24.95 14.41 -28.82
C GLU A 23 24.74 14.37 -27.30
N TYR A 24 24.47 13.18 -26.73
CA TYR A 24 24.25 12.99 -25.28
C TYR A 24 25.47 12.37 -24.59
N HIS A 25 26.53 12.06 -25.34
CA HIS A 25 27.80 11.55 -24.84
C HIS A 25 27.65 10.33 -23.92
N LYS A 26 26.68 9.46 -24.22
CA LYS A 26 26.49 8.23 -23.46
C LYS A 26 27.72 7.33 -23.64
N PRO A 27 28.31 6.80 -22.55
CA PRO A 27 29.52 5.99 -22.61
C PRO A 27 29.22 4.57 -23.13
N TYR A 28 28.87 4.47 -24.40
CA TYR A 28 28.55 3.24 -25.10
C TYR A 28 29.52 3.04 -26.27
N GLU A 29 30.16 1.87 -26.32
CA GLU A 29 31.22 1.57 -27.30
C GLU A 29 30.68 0.94 -28.60
N GLY A 30 29.40 0.55 -28.65
CA GLY A 30 28.80 -0.06 -29.82
C GLY A 30 28.37 0.95 -30.89
N ASP A 31 28.03 0.43 -32.08
CA ASP A 31 27.74 1.27 -33.24
C ASP A 31 26.35 1.92 -33.21
N ILE A 32 25.37 1.24 -32.60
CA ILE A 32 23.97 1.64 -32.56
C ILE A 32 23.48 1.62 -31.11
N LEU A 33 22.90 2.74 -30.67
CA LEU A 33 22.28 2.87 -29.36
C LEU A 33 20.83 3.35 -29.54
N ALA A 34 19.89 2.45 -29.24
CA ALA A 34 18.46 2.67 -29.42
C ALA A 34 17.82 3.30 -28.19
N GLU A 35 18.16 2.78 -27.00
CA GLU A 35 17.61 3.27 -25.74
C GLU A 35 18.70 3.43 -24.68
N SER A 36 18.51 4.43 -23.83
CA SER A 36 19.28 4.64 -22.61
C SER A 36 18.29 4.73 -21.46
N TRP A 37 18.37 3.80 -20.50
CA TRP A 37 17.43 3.66 -19.38
C TRP A 37 17.96 4.45 -18.19
N GLU A 38 17.50 5.70 -18.08
CA GLU A 38 18.03 6.77 -17.23
C GLU A 38 17.64 6.63 -15.76
N VAL A 39 16.44 6.11 -15.51
CA VAL A 39 15.96 5.78 -14.17
C VAL A 39 15.24 4.45 -14.27
N SER A 40 15.80 3.43 -13.64
CA SER A 40 15.31 2.07 -13.76
C SER A 40 15.71 1.24 -12.55
N CYS A 41 14.74 0.55 -11.98
CA CYS A 41 14.95 -0.62 -11.12
C CYS A 41 14.58 -1.94 -11.83
N HIS A 42 14.20 -1.88 -13.11
CA HIS A 42 13.79 -3.06 -13.84
C HIS A 42 14.99 -4.01 -14.05
N PRO A 43 14.84 -5.33 -13.80
CA PRO A 43 15.95 -6.29 -13.92
C PRO A 43 16.65 -6.30 -15.28
N ASP A 44 15.89 -6.09 -16.36
CA ASP A 44 16.44 -6.06 -17.72
C ASP A 44 17.45 -4.92 -17.94
N GLY A 45 17.43 -3.84 -17.16
CA GLY A 45 18.30 -2.69 -17.38
C GLY A 45 18.29 -1.73 -16.20
N PRO A 46 18.90 -2.08 -15.06
CA PRO A 46 18.93 -1.21 -13.90
C PRO A 46 19.80 0.03 -14.16
N SER A 47 19.46 1.13 -13.49
CA SER A 47 20.29 2.33 -13.41
C SER A 47 21.23 2.26 -12.20
N PHE A 48 22.36 2.96 -12.24
CA PHE A 48 23.42 2.87 -11.23
C PHE A 48 23.72 4.23 -10.61
N VAL A 49 23.82 4.30 -9.29
CA VAL A 49 24.26 5.51 -8.58
C VAL A 49 25.74 5.74 -8.86
N THR A 50 26.12 6.96 -9.27
CA THR A 50 27.51 7.27 -9.65
C THR A 50 28.30 8.03 -8.60
N ASN A 51 27.66 8.49 -7.53
CA ASN A 51 28.26 9.37 -6.53
C ASN A 51 27.94 8.95 -5.09
N GLY A 52 28.73 9.46 -4.16
CA GLY A 52 28.48 9.29 -2.73
C GLY A 52 28.70 7.88 -2.19
N ALA A 53 28.12 7.61 -1.03
CA ALA A 53 28.28 6.35 -0.32
C ALA A 53 27.68 5.14 -1.04
N TYR A 54 26.77 5.37 -2.00
CA TYR A 54 26.10 4.34 -2.78
C TYR A 54 26.66 4.21 -4.21
N ALA A 55 27.78 4.88 -4.53
CA ALA A 55 28.38 4.79 -5.86
C ALA A 55 28.67 3.33 -6.28
N GLY A 56 28.28 2.98 -7.50
CA GLY A 56 28.39 1.63 -8.06
C GLY A 56 27.23 0.68 -7.72
N LYS A 57 26.32 1.08 -6.82
CA LYS A 57 25.09 0.34 -6.53
C LYS A 57 24.02 0.62 -7.57
N THR A 58 23.19 -0.36 -7.86
CA THR A 58 21.94 -0.14 -8.61
C THR A 58 21.00 0.76 -7.81
N LEU A 59 20.07 1.43 -8.50
CA LEU A 59 19.02 2.21 -7.83
C LEU A 59 18.17 1.34 -6.89
N GLN A 60 17.91 0.08 -7.26
CA GLN A 60 17.19 -0.86 -6.40
C GLN A 60 17.97 -1.18 -5.13
N GLU A 61 19.27 -1.51 -5.22
CA GLU A 61 20.11 -1.74 -4.05
C GLU A 61 20.18 -0.51 -3.13
N TYR A 62 20.18 0.70 -3.70
CA TYR A 62 20.09 1.92 -2.91
C TYR A 62 18.78 1.97 -2.12
N ILE A 63 17.64 1.70 -2.76
CA ILE A 63 16.32 1.68 -2.09
C ILE A 63 16.28 0.62 -0.98
N ASP A 64 16.82 -0.56 -1.25
CA ASP A 64 16.84 -1.66 -0.27
C ASP A 64 17.69 -1.29 0.96
N LEU A 65 18.82 -0.60 0.76
CA LEU A 65 19.72 -0.18 1.84
C LEU A 65 19.23 1.07 2.59
N ALA A 66 18.61 2.01 1.88
CA ALA A 66 18.17 3.28 2.45
C ALA A 66 16.75 3.22 3.03
N GLY A 67 16.00 2.15 2.76
CA GLY A 67 14.61 2.00 3.16
C GLY A 67 13.65 2.57 2.11
N ARG A 68 12.47 1.96 1.99
CA ARG A 68 11.47 2.34 0.98
C ARG A 68 10.90 3.75 1.19
N GLU A 69 11.09 4.35 2.37
CA GLU A 69 10.68 5.73 2.64
C GLU A 69 11.30 6.74 1.67
N VAL A 70 12.46 6.44 1.07
CA VAL A 70 13.12 7.30 0.07
C VAL A 70 12.30 7.50 -1.20
N LEU A 71 11.27 6.66 -1.43
CA LEU A 71 10.36 6.79 -2.56
C LEU A 71 9.15 7.68 -2.23
N GLY A 72 8.84 7.86 -0.95
CA GLY A 72 7.70 8.63 -0.48
C GLY A 72 6.42 7.81 -0.29
N THR A 73 5.45 8.41 0.41
CA THR A 73 4.18 7.78 0.82
C THR A 73 3.31 7.34 -0.35
N ASN A 74 3.29 8.07 -1.46
CA ASN A 74 2.47 7.68 -2.61
C ASN A 74 2.96 6.37 -3.25
N CYS A 75 4.27 6.12 -3.21
CA CYS A 75 4.87 4.90 -3.78
C CYS A 75 4.53 3.62 -2.99
N ARG A 76 3.93 3.71 -1.80
CA ARG A 76 3.56 2.53 -0.98
C ARG A 76 2.57 1.60 -1.66
N ARG A 77 1.77 2.14 -2.59
CA ARG A 77 0.79 1.36 -3.36
C ARG A 77 1.40 0.47 -4.44
N PHE A 78 2.71 0.53 -4.65
CA PHE A 78 3.46 -0.35 -5.55
C PHE A 78 4.42 -1.22 -4.75
N ASP A 79 4.56 -2.49 -5.14
CA ASP A 79 5.55 -3.40 -4.57
C ASP A 79 6.95 -3.04 -5.04
N GLU A 80 7.07 -2.57 -6.28
CA GLU A 80 8.34 -2.20 -6.92
C GLU A 80 8.44 -0.69 -7.13
N PHE A 81 9.62 -0.20 -7.51
CA PHE A 81 9.79 1.18 -7.95
C PHE A 81 8.84 1.47 -9.13
N PRO A 82 8.07 2.57 -9.12
CA PRO A 82 6.88 2.69 -9.98
C PRO A 82 7.15 3.12 -11.42
N VAL A 83 8.31 3.74 -11.70
CA VAL A 83 8.58 4.38 -12.99
C VAL A 83 9.82 3.82 -13.67
N LEU A 84 9.83 3.89 -14.99
CA LEU A 84 10.99 3.66 -15.84
C LEU A 84 11.10 4.87 -16.79
N ILE A 85 12.28 5.49 -16.84
CA ILE A 85 12.54 6.68 -17.66
C ILE A 85 13.66 6.37 -18.64
N LYS A 86 13.44 6.71 -19.91
CA LYS A 86 14.39 6.43 -20.99
C LYS A 86 14.56 7.61 -21.94
N PHE A 87 15.73 7.70 -22.56
CA PHE A 87 15.82 8.28 -23.89
C PHE A 87 15.71 7.19 -24.96
N ILE A 88 15.03 7.52 -26.06
CA ILE A 88 14.89 6.66 -27.23
C ILE A 88 15.30 7.43 -28.49
N ASP A 89 16.32 6.94 -29.18
CA ASP A 89 16.78 7.45 -30.48
C ASP A 89 16.30 6.53 -31.62
N ALA A 90 15.15 6.88 -32.19
CA ALA A 90 14.53 6.14 -33.27
C ALA A 90 15.06 6.62 -34.63
N LYS A 91 16.17 6.03 -35.10
CA LYS A 91 16.68 6.28 -36.46
C LYS A 91 15.83 5.62 -37.54
N ASP A 92 15.15 4.52 -37.21
CA ASP A 92 14.18 3.86 -38.07
C ASP A 92 12.88 3.59 -37.31
N ASN A 93 11.82 3.19 -38.02
CA ASN A 93 10.51 2.95 -37.42
C ASN A 93 10.58 1.87 -36.34
N LEU A 94 10.01 2.16 -35.17
CA LEU A 94 9.69 1.13 -34.19
C LEU A 94 8.47 0.34 -34.66
N SER A 95 8.38 -0.86 -34.12
CA SER A 95 7.30 -1.80 -34.39
C SER A 95 5.96 -1.25 -33.92
N ILE A 96 4.89 -1.62 -34.62
CA ILE A 96 3.54 -1.36 -34.12
C ILE A 96 3.28 -2.30 -32.97
N GLN A 97 2.87 -1.73 -31.85
CA GLN A 97 2.76 -2.44 -30.59
C GLN A 97 1.63 -1.89 -29.72
N VAL A 98 1.30 -2.64 -28.68
CA VAL A 98 0.34 -2.28 -27.64
C VAL A 98 0.84 -2.82 -26.30
N HIS A 99 0.44 -2.15 -25.22
CA HIS A 99 0.80 -2.52 -23.86
C HIS A 99 -0.44 -2.92 -23.05
N PRO A 100 -0.36 -3.94 -22.18
CA PRO A 100 -1.45 -4.29 -21.27
C PRO A 100 -1.59 -3.31 -20.09
N ASP A 101 -2.77 -3.32 -19.46
CA ASP A 101 -3.00 -2.69 -18.16
C ASP A 101 -2.42 -3.54 -17.02
N ASN A 102 -2.48 -3.03 -15.78
CA ASN A 102 -1.98 -3.75 -14.60
C ASN A 102 -2.72 -5.08 -14.36
N ALA A 103 -4.04 -5.11 -14.58
CA ALA A 103 -4.84 -6.29 -14.29
C ALA A 103 -4.48 -7.46 -15.20
N TYR A 104 -4.26 -7.20 -16.49
CA TYR A 104 -3.82 -8.19 -17.46
C TYR A 104 -2.36 -8.56 -17.24
N ALA A 105 -1.46 -7.57 -17.12
CA ALA A 105 -0.02 -7.80 -17.01
C ALA A 105 0.35 -8.61 -15.76
N LEU A 106 -0.23 -8.30 -14.60
CA LEU A 106 0.07 -9.02 -13.35
C LEU A 106 -0.41 -10.47 -13.41
N LYS A 107 -1.48 -10.72 -14.16
CA LYS A 107 -2.05 -12.07 -14.34
C LYS A 107 -1.23 -12.93 -15.31
N TYR A 108 -0.77 -12.35 -16.43
CA TYR A 108 -0.19 -13.12 -17.54
C TYR A 108 1.33 -12.97 -17.71
N GLU A 109 1.91 -11.88 -17.20
CA GLU A 109 3.34 -11.56 -17.36
C GLU A 109 4.08 -11.46 -16.02
N HIS A 110 3.34 -11.44 -14.90
CA HIS A 110 3.88 -11.24 -13.55
C HIS A 110 4.68 -9.93 -13.41
N GLN A 111 4.28 -8.90 -14.16
CA GLN A 111 4.82 -7.54 -14.12
C GLN A 111 3.68 -6.53 -14.12
N TYR A 112 3.97 -5.28 -13.75
CA TYR A 112 3.00 -4.20 -13.93
C TYR A 112 2.68 -3.98 -15.41
N GLY A 113 1.50 -3.40 -15.66
CA GLY A 113 1.11 -2.91 -16.97
C GLY A 113 1.99 -1.73 -17.40
N LYS A 114 1.72 -1.22 -18.59
CA LYS A 114 2.54 -0.16 -19.15
C LYS A 114 1.70 0.93 -19.79
N THR A 115 1.47 1.98 -18.99
CA THR A 115 1.10 3.32 -19.42
C THR A 115 2.36 4.18 -19.51
N GLU A 116 2.46 4.99 -20.55
CA GLU A 116 3.64 5.80 -20.84
C GLU A 116 3.29 7.19 -21.37
N MET A 117 4.28 8.07 -21.38
CA MET A 117 4.25 9.33 -22.10
C MET A 117 5.54 9.50 -22.89
N TRP A 118 5.43 10.15 -24.04
CA TRP A 118 6.56 10.53 -24.86
C TRP A 118 6.62 12.05 -24.96
N TYR A 119 7.76 12.61 -24.58
CA TYR A 119 8.11 13.99 -24.88
C TYR A 119 9.06 14.00 -26.07
N VAL A 120 8.68 14.68 -27.15
CA VAL A 120 9.52 14.82 -28.34
C VAL A 120 10.64 15.80 -28.05
N VAL A 121 11.82 15.26 -27.73
CA VAL A 121 13.01 16.05 -27.40
C VAL A 121 13.55 16.73 -28.66
N ASP A 122 13.56 15.99 -29.76
CA ASP A 122 13.92 16.50 -31.08
C ASP A 122 13.43 15.57 -32.20
N CYS A 123 13.23 16.10 -33.41
CA CYS A 123 12.84 15.29 -34.57
C CYS A 123 13.11 16.01 -35.89
N GLU A 124 13.27 15.25 -36.98
CA GLU A 124 13.35 15.82 -38.33
C GLU A 124 12.00 16.36 -38.82
N GLU A 125 12.03 17.27 -39.81
CA GLU A 125 10.81 17.80 -40.43
C GLU A 125 9.99 16.69 -41.09
N GLY A 126 8.69 16.65 -40.78
CA GLY A 126 7.78 15.64 -41.30
C GLY A 126 7.80 14.31 -40.54
N ALA A 127 8.59 14.20 -39.47
CA ALA A 127 8.54 13.07 -38.55
C ALA A 127 7.12 12.89 -37.98
N TYR A 128 6.75 11.62 -37.76
CA TYR A 128 5.43 11.25 -37.27
C TYR A 128 5.49 10.02 -36.37
N LEU A 129 4.44 9.83 -35.58
CA LEU A 129 4.22 8.68 -34.71
C LEU A 129 2.90 8.03 -35.11
N TYR A 130 2.75 6.72 -34.91
CA TYR A 130 1.42 6.10 -34.93
C TYR A 130 0.81 6.19 -33.53
N TYR A 131 -0.40 6.74 -33.44
CA TYR A 131 -1.09 6.96 -32.17
C TYR A 131 -2.58 6.65 -32.27
N GLY A 132 -2.92 5.41 -31.92
CA GLY A 132 -4.25 4.81 -32.03
C GLY A 132 -4.69 4.55 -33.47
N PHE A 133 -5.97 4.21 -33.60
CA PHE A 133 -6.62 4.01 -34.88
C PHE A 133 -7.19 5.32 -35.43
N ASN A 134 -7.28 5.45 -36.75
CA ASN A 134 -7.92 6.60 -37.41
C ASN A 134 -9.45 6.51 -37.43
N ARG A 135 -10.00 5.34 -37.11
CA ARG A 135 -11.43 5.04 -36.93
C ARG A 135 -11.59 3.82 -36.02
N GLU A 136 -12.81 3.51 -35.64
CA GLU A 136 -13.11 2.25 -34.96
C GLU A 136 -12.86 1.03 -35.88
N VAL A 137 -12.31 -0.03 -35.31
CA VAL A 137 -11.95 -1.29 -35.98
C VAL A 137 -12.44 -2.48 -35.15
N SER A 138 -13.04 -3.50 -35.77
CA SER A 138 -13.47 -4.71 -35.04
C SER A 138 -12.27 -5.58 -34.64
N LYS A 139 -12.46 -6.52 -33.71
CA LYS A 139 -11.40 -7.48 -33.33
C LYS A 139 -10.98 -8.33 -34.53
N GLU A 140 -11.95 -8.73 -35.36
CA GLU A 140 -11.78 -9.55 -36.56
C GLU A 140 -11.04 -8.77 -37.66
N GLU A 141 -11.42 -7.51 -37.91
CA GLU A 141 -10.72 -6.65 -38.88
C GLU A 141 -9.27 -6.41 -38.43
N PHE A 142 -9.04 -6.17 -37.13
CA PHE A 142 -7.69 -5.97 -36.60
C PHE A 142 -6.81 -7.21 -36.80
N ALA A 143 -7.32 -8.40 -36.51
CA ALA A 143 -6.62 -9.67 -36.73
C ALA A 143 -6.30 -9.89 -38.22
N GLU A 144 -7.27 -9.67 -39.10
CA GLU A 144 -7.10 -9.88 -40.55
C GLU A 144 -6.09 -8.89 -41.16
N ARG A 145 -6.08 -7.64 -40.70
CA ARG A 145 -5.09 -6.64 -41.16
C ARG A 145 -3.68 -6.93 -40.70
N ILE A 146 -3.49 -7.48 -39.49
CA ILE A 146 -2.18 -7.97 -39.04
C ILE A 146 -1.71 -9.09 -39.97
N LYS A 147 -2.57 -10.09 -40.19
CA LYS A 147 -2.26 -11.26 -41.04
C LYS A 147 -1.91 -10.87 -42.48
N ASN A 148 -2.60 -9.88 -43.03
CA ASN A 148 -2.43 -9.44 -44.42
C ASN A 148 -1.44 -8.27 -44.58
N ASN A 149 -0.77 -7.83 -43.50
CA ASN A 149 0.17 -6.70 -43.49
C ASN A 149 -0.45 -5.35 -43.96
N THR A 150 -1.75 -5.14 -43.72
CA THR A 150 -2.48 -3.90 -44.09
C THR A 150 -2.90 -3.08 -42.86
N LEU A 151 -2.25 -3.31 -41.71
CA LEU A 151 -2.57 -2.64 -40.45
C LEU A 151 -2.36 -1.12 -40.53
N LEU A 152 -1.31 -0.65 -41.20
CA LEU A 152 -0.95 0.77 -41.24
C LEU A 152 -2.05 1.66 -41.84
N GLU A 153 -2.91 1.11 -42.70
CA GLU A 153 -4.01 1.83 -43.36
C GLU A 153 -5.09 2.32 -42.37
N VAL A 154 -5.21 1.68 -41.21
CA VAL A 154 -6.20 2.03 -40.18
C VAL A 154 -5.58 2.66 -38.94
N LEU A 155 -4.25 2.85 -38.93
CA LEU A 155 -3.59 3.59 -37.87
C LEU A 155 -3.67 5.11 -38.13
N ASN A 156 -3.53 5.87 -37.06
CA ASN A 156 -3.53 7.33 -37.10
C ASN A 156 -2.08 7.86 -37.03
N PRO A 157 -1.49 8.32 -38.15
CA PRO A 157 -0.19 8.97 -38.15
C PRO A 157 -0.32 10.42 -37.65
N VAL A 158 0.38 10.75 -36.57
CA VAL A 158 0.42 12.09 -35.97
C VAL A 158 1.78 12.71 -36.26
N LYS A 159 1.81 13.80 -37.03
CA LYS A 159 3.03 14.59 -37.24
C LYS A 159 3.44 15.25 -35.93
N VAL A 160 4.73 15.29 -35.67
CA VAL A 160 5.28 15.86 -34.44
C VAL A 160 6.36 16.89 -34.70
N LYS A 161 6.59 17.74 -33.70
CA LYS A 161 7.71 18.67 -33.59
C LYS A 161 8.32 18.62 -32.18
N LYS A 162 9.51 19.19 -32.02
CA LYS A 162 10.15 19.39 -30.70
C LYS A 162 9.18 20.04 -29.71
N GLY A 163 9.08 19.44 -28.53
CA GLY A 163 8.21 19.87 -27.44
C GLY A 163 6.80 19.26 -27.44
N ASP A 164 6.42 18.52 -28.48
CA ASP A 164 5.14 17.81 -28.47
C ASP A 164 5.13 16.67 -27.43
N VAL A 165 3.95 16.40 -26.89
CA VAL A 165 3.74 15.38 -25.85
C VAL A 165 2.64 14.44 -26.29
N LEU A 166 2.90 13.14 -26.21
CA LEU A 166 1.90 12.11 -26.46
C LEU A 166 1.75 11.25 -25.20
N PHE A 167 0.52 11.05 -24.76
CA PHE A 167 0.21 10.23 -23.60
C PHE A 167 -0.40 8.91 -24.03
N ILE A 168 0.26 7.80 -23.74
CA ILE A 168 -0.08 6.48 -24.24
C ILE A 168 -0.56 5.65 -23.06
N GLU A 169 -1.87 5.69 -22.83
CA GLU A 169 -2.52 4.76 -21.92
C GLU A 169 -2.39 3.32 -22.43
N SER A 170 -2.29 2.38 -21.48
CA SER A 170 -2.38 0.96 -21.78
C SER A 170 -3.59 0.61 -22.68
N GLY A 171 -3.39 -0.34 -23.57
CA GLY A 171 -4.33 -0.74 -24.62
C GLY A 171 -4.33 0.15 -25.87
N THR A 172 -3.62 1.29 -25.86
CA THR A 172 -3.49 2.13 -27.06
C THR A 172 -2.48 1.53 -28.04
N ILE A 173 -2.86 1.29 -29.29
CA ILE A 173 -1.92 0.87 -30.34
C ILE A 173 -1.04 2.04 -30.77
N HIS A 174 0.28 1.85 -30.85
CA HIS A 174 1.19 2.95 -31.14
C HIS A 174 2.52 2.47 -31.74
N ALA A 175 3.31 3.41 -32.27
CA ALA A 175 4.72 3.23 -32.60
C ALA A 175 5.44 4.56 -32.81
N ILE A 176 6.73 4.57 -32.47
CA ILE A 176 7.62 5.69 -32.82
C ILE A 176 8.04 5.57 -34.29
N GLY A 177 7.82 6.61 -35.08
CA GLY A 177 8.35 6.68 -36.44
C GLY A 177 9.84 7.06 -36.46
N LYS A 178 10.46 6.90 -37.62
CA LYS A 178 11.88 7.23 -37.81
C LYS A 178 12.22 8.71 -37.59
N ASN A 179 13.49 8.95 -37.28
CA ASN A 179 14.14 10.25 -37.08
C ASN A 179 13.54 11.08 -35.94
N ILE A 180 13.25 10.40 -34.83
CA ILE A 180 12.69 11.02 -33.62
C ILE A 180 13.58 10.64 -32.41
N LEU A 181 13.89 11.64 -31.60
CA LEU A 181 14.46 11.47 -30.27
C LEU A 181 13.41 11.84 -29.23
N ILE A 182 13.09 10.91 -28.33
CA ILE A 182 12.14 11.16 -27.25
C ILE A 182 12.73 10.88 -25.87
N ALA A 183 12.12 11.52 -24.87
CA ALA A 183 12.14 11.06 -23.50
C ALA A 183 10.83 10.30 -23.24
N GLU A 184 10.95 9.03 -22.86
CA GLU A 184 9.85 8.15 -22.47
C GLU A 184 9.78 8.06 -20.94
N ILE A 185 8.64 8.43 -20.37
CA ILE A 185 8.34 8.22 -18.94
C ILE A 185 7.20 7.22 -18.89
N GLN A 186 7.43 6.08 -18.23
CA GLN A 186 6.48 4.98 -18.20
C GLN A 186 6.38 4.35 -16.81
N GLN A 187 5.35 3.54 -16.59
CA GLN A 187 5.36 2.56 -15.49
C GLN A 187 6.60 1.66 -15.57
N ASN A 188 7.10 1.17 -14.43
CA ASN A 188 8.23 0.24 -14.40
C ASN A 188 7.84 -1.15 -14.95
N SER A 189 7.85 -1.28 -16.27
CA SER A 189 7.42 -2.49 -17.00
C SER A 189 8.12 -2.57 -18.35
N ASN A 190 8.59 -3.75 -18.75
CA ASN A 190 9.12 -3.97 -20.10
C ASN A 190 8.17 -4.82 -20.97
N VAL A 191 6.91 -4.94 -20.58
CA VAL A 191 5.91 -5.72 -21.31
C VAL A 191 5.49 -4.98 -22.58
N THR A 192 5.56 -5.65 -23.73
CA THR A 192 5.18 -5.07 -25.03
C THR A 192 4.67 -6.15 -25.96
N TYR A 193 3.47 -5.96 -26.51
CA TYR A 193 2.90 -6.87 -27.50
C TYR A 193 3.05 -6.30 -28.91
N ARG A 194 4.04 -6.82 -29.62
CA ARG A 194 4.34 -6.47 -31.00
C ARG A 194 3.30 -7.07 -31.95
N VAL A 195 2.71 -6.27 -32.82
CA VAL A 195 1.74 -6.75 -33.83
C VAL A 195 2.21 -6.57 -35.27
N TYR A 196 3.15 -5.67 -35.54
CA TYR A 196 3.74 -5.52 -36.86
C TYR A 196 5.17 -4.98 -36.78
N ASP A 197 6.09 -5.56 -37.56
CA ASP A 197 7.52 -5.25 -37.47
C ASP A 197 8.21 -5.04 -38.82
N TYR A 198 7.45 -4.69 -39.86
CA TYR A 198 7.97 -4.42 -41.21
C TYR A 198 8.77 -5.60 -41.83
N GLY A 199 8.52 -6.83 -41.38
CA GLY A 199 9.23 -8.02 -41.84
C GLY A 199 10.71 -8.09 -41.42
N ARG A 200 11.10 -7.34 -40.37
CA ARG A 200 12.49 -7.30 -39.90
C ARG A 200 12.96 -8.63 -39.33
N ILE A 201 14.22 -8.94 -39.61
CA ILE A 201 14.93 -10.11 -39.10
C ILE A 201 15.69 -9.74 -37.84
N GLY A 202 15.54 -10.53 -36.78
CA GLY A 202 16.23 -10.39 -35.52
C GLY A 202 17.70 -10.80 -35.58
N LYS A 203 18.42 -10.57 -34.48
CA LYS A 203 19.84 -10.95 -34.33
C LYS A 203 20.05 -12.49 -34.45
N ASP A 204 19.00 -13.27 -34.25
CA ASP A 204 18.97 -14.72 -34.38
C ASP A 204 18.73 -15.22 -35.83
N GLY A 205 18.57 -14.31 -36.79
CA GLY A 205 18.33 -14.64 -38.19
C GLY A 205 16.87 -15.00 -38.52
N LYS A 206 15.93 -14.83 -37.58
CA LYS A 206 14.49 -15.12 -37.79
C LYS A 206 13.65 -13.85 -37.78
N PRO A 207 12.44 -13.85 -38.37
CA PRO A 207 11.48 -12.78 -38.15
C PRO A 207 11.24 -12.57 -36.65
N ARG A 208 11.19 -11.31 -36.21
CA ARG A 208 10.94 -11.00 -34.80
C ARG A 208 9.53 -11.42 -34.39
N GLU A 209 9.40 -11.92 -33.17
CA GLU A 209 8.15 -12.47 -32.64
C GLU A 209 7.02 -11.43 -32.60
N LEU A 210 5.84 -11.86 -33.04
CA LEU A 210 4.59 -11.10 -32.93
C LEU A 210 3.70 -11.74 -31.86
N HIS A 211 3.08 -10.90 -31.04
CA HIS A 211 2.28 -11.27 -29.87
C HIS A 211 0.79 -11.08 -30.17
N VAL A 212 0.34 -11.55 -31.33
CA VAL A 212 -0.96 -11.19 -31.92
C VAL A 212 -2.13 -11.54 -31.00
N GLU A 213 -2.14 -12.73 -30.40
CA GLU A 213 -3.23 -13.19 -29.52
C GLU A 213 -3.39 -12.27 -28.30
N LYS A 214 -2.29 -12.00 -27.58
CA LYS A 214 -2.30 -11.10 -26.42
C LYS A 214 -2.68 -9.67 -26.82
N ALA A 215 -2.15 -9.17 -27.94
CA ALA A 215 -2.49 -7.84 -28.44
C ALA A 215 -3.99 -7.71 -28.77
N LEU A 216 -4.61 -8.75 -29.34
CA LEU A 216 -6.05 -8.76 -29.65
C LEU A 216 -6.93 -8.67 -28.40
N GLU A 217 -6.44 -9.12 -27.24
CA GLU A 217 -7.17 -9.05 -25.97
C GLU A 217 -7.09 -7.67 -25.32
N VAL A 218 -5.94 -7.00 -25.42
CA VAL A 218 -5.69 -5.75 -24.68
C VAL A 218 -5.86 -4.48 -25.52
N THR A 219 -5.86 -4.58 -26.85
CA THR A 219 -5.96 -3.40 -27.72
C THR A 219 -7.36 -2.77 -27.66
N ARG A 220 -7.41 -1.48 -27.32
CA ARG A 220 -8.56 -0.61 -27.55
C ARG A 220 -8.59 -0.21 -29.01
N ARG A 221 -9.63 -0.62 -29.73
CA ARG A 221 -9.74 -0.53 -31.19
C ARG A 221 -10.55 0.68 -31.66
N GLU A 222 -10.44 1.78 -30.92
CA GLU A 222 -11.08 3.06 -31.20
C GLU A 222 -10.03 4.16 -31.37
N PRO A 223 -10.38 5.31 -31.99
CA PRO A 223 -9.52 6.48 -32.00
C PRO A 223 -9.18 6.94 -30.58
N VAL A 224 -7.99 7.49 -30.39
CA VAL A 224 -7.58 7.99 -29.07
C VAL A 224 -8.46 9.17 -28.67
N ARG A 225 -8.94 9.14 -27.42
CA ARG A 225 -9.75 10.21 -26.86
C ARG A 225 -8.87 11.41 -26.49
N PRO A 226 -9.30 12.65 -26.75
CA PRO A 226 -8.60 13.82 -26.25
C PRO A 226 -8.49 13.78 -24.73
N ARG A 227 -7.30 14.08 -24.21
CA ARG A 227 -7.05 14.13 -22.78
C ARG A 227 -7.49 15.48 -22.20
N GLU A 228 -7.93 15.47 -20.95
CA GLU A 228 -8.12 16.72 -20.19
C GLU A 228 -6.79 17.47 -20.02
N ASN A 229 -6.87 18.80 -19.96
CA ASN A 229 -5.70 19.63 -19.72
C ASN A 229 -5.17 19.40 -18.30
N CYS A 230 -3.91 19.00 -18.18
CA CYS A 230 -3.25 18.74 -16.90
C CYS A 230 -2.31 19.88 -16.46
N ALA A 231 -2.41 21.07 -17.07
CA ALA A 231 -1.65 22.25 -16.64
C ALA A 231 -1.76 22.47 -15.11
N PRO A 232 -0.66 22.78 -14.42
CA PRO A 232 0.65 23.18 -14.96
C PRO A 232 1.56 22.02 -15.41
N HIS A 233 1.16 20.76 -15.22
CA HIS A 233 1.96 19.60 -15.59
C HIS A 233 1.98 19.36 -17.10
N VAL A 234 3.10 18.80 -17.58
CA VAL A 234 3.26 18.32 -18.96
C VAL A 234 2.44 17.04 -19.18
N ALA A 235 2.45 16.17 -18.16
CA ALA A 235 1.58 15.00 -18.08
C ALA A 235 1.36 14.66 -16.60
N ALA A 236 0.15 14.23 -16.26
CA ALA A 236 -0.15 13.71 -14.93
C ALA A 236 -1.11 12.54 -15.06
N CYS A 237 -0.77 11.37 -14.51
CA CYS A 237 -1.66 10.22 -14.41
C CYS A 237 -1.54 9.61 -13.03
N ASP A 238 -2.26 8.50 -12.80
CA ASP A 238 -2.09 7.77 -11.56
C ASP A 238 -0.63 7.40 -11.34
N TYR A 239 0.12 6.93 -12.34
CA TYR A 239 1.46 6.37 -12.09
C TYR A 239 2.59 7.40 -11.96
N PHE A 240 2.49 8.54 -12.65
CA PHE A 240 3.54 9.55 -12.68
C PHE A 240 3.00 10.94 -13.00
N VAL A 241 3.69 11.96 -12.49
CA VAL A 241 3.51 13.38 -12.81
C VAL A 241 4.81 13.92 -13.35
N VAL A 242 4.74 14.65 -14.46
CA VAL A 242 5.88 15.20 -15.18
C VAL A 242 5.72 16.70 -15.34
N ASP A 243 6.69 17.45 -14.83
CA ASP A 243 6.84 18.89 -15.00
C ASP A 243 7.98 19.19 -15.98
N LYS A 244 7.86 20.29 -16.73
CA LYS A 244 8.98 20.84 -17.51
C LYS A 244 9.68 21.91 -16.68
N LEU A 245 10.99 21.76 -16.49
CA LEU A 245 11.86 22.77 -15.92
C LEU A 245 12.66 23.42 -17.05
N SER A 246 12.69 24.75 -17.08
CA SER A 246 13.51 25.50 -18.03
C SER A 246 13.99 26.78 -17.38
N ALA A 247 15.27 27.09 -17.57
CA ALA A 247 15.90 28.30 -17.08
C ALA A 247 16.96 28.76 -18.08
N GLU A 248 17.12 30.09 -18.23
CA GLU A 248 18.18 30.73 -19.01
C GLU A 248 19.00 31.66 -18.11
N ASN A 249 20.05 31.12 -17.49
CA ASN A 249 20.86 31.81 -16.46
C ASN A 249 20.05 32.28 -15.24
N GLU A 250 18.95 31.59 -14.96
CA GLU A 250 18.09 31.84 -13.81
C GLU A 250 18.18 30.72 -12.79
N LYS A 251 17.63 30.97 -11.61
CA LYS A 251 17.57 30.03 -10.50
C LYS A 251 16.11 29.65 -10.24
N LEU A 252 15.81 28.37 -10.32
CA LEU A 252 14.54 27.81 -9.92
C LEU A 252 14.68 27.16 -8.54
N THR A 253 13.61 27.18 -7.76
CA THR A 253 13.55 26.52 -6.46
C THR A 253 12.45 25.47 -6.45
N GLY A 254 12.62 24.43 -5.64
CA GLY A 254 11.63 23.38 -5.46
C GLY A 254 11.75 22.73 -4.09
N PHE A 255 10.84 21.83 -3.79
CA PHE A 255 10.79 21.11 -2.53
C PHE A 255 10.37 19.65 -2.75
N VAL A 256 11.09 18.72 -2.15
CA VAL A 256 10.76 17.29 -2.17
C VAL A 256 10.29 16.89 -0.77
N GLY A 257 8.97 16.77 -0.63
CA GLY A 257 8.32 16.36 0.62
C GLY A 257 8.26 14.84 0.78
N LYS A 258 7.50 14.38 1.77
CA LYS A 258 7.35 12.96 2.10
C LYS A 258 6.54 12.16 1.08
N GLU A 259 5.80 12.83 0.22
CA GLU A 259 4.83 12.19 -0.68
C GLU A 259 5.48 11.40 -1.83
N SER A 260 6.56 11.94 -2.41
CA SER A 260 7.25 11.32 -3.53
C SER A 260 8.70 11.77 -3.61
N PHE A 261 9.54 10.92 -4.20
CA PHE A 261 10.83 11.31 -4.78
C PHE A 261 10.64 12.33 -5.93
N LYS A 262 11.75 12.92 -6.39
CA LYS A 262 11.83 13.69 -7.64
C LYS A 262 12.99 13.21 -8.50
N SER A 263 12.72 12.76 -9.71
CA SER A 263 13.72 12.48 -10.74
C SER A 263 13.80 13.65 -11.73
N ILE A 264 15.00 14.07 -12.12
CA ILE A 264 15.22 15.15 -13.09
C ILE A 264 16.06 14.61 -14.24
N LEU A 265 15.48 14.60 -15.44
CA LEU A 265 16.13 14.21 -16.68
C LEU A 265 16.50 15.45 -17.49
N VAL A 266 17.80 15.70 -17.67
CA VAL A 266 18.30 16.89 -18.38
C VAL A 266 18.32 16.63 -19.88
N MET A 267 17.45 17.32 -20.62
CA MET A 267 17.30 17.16 -22.07
C MET A 267 18.24 18.06 -22.86
N GLU A 268 18.53 19.25 -22.34
CA GLU A 268 19.38 20.27 -22.97
C GLU A 268 20.17 21.07 -21.92
N GLY A 269 21.31 21.60 -22.33
CA GLY A 269 22.07 22.58 -21.56
C GLY A 269 22.85 22.01 -20.38
N GLU A 270 23.20 22.87 -19.43
CA GLU A 270 24.01 22.53 -18.26
C GLU A 270 23.74 23.49 -17.09
N GLY A 271 24.14 23.06 -15.90
CA GLY A 271 23.90 23.82 -14.70
C GLY A 271 24.32 23.10 -13.43
N GLU A 272 23.72 23.52 -12.33
CA GLU A 272 24.00 23.03 -11.00
C GLU A 272 22.74 22.94 -10.16
N ILE A 273 22.66 21.89 -9.36
CA ILE A 273 21.62 21.67 -8.35
C ILE A 273 22.24 21.69 -6.95
N VAL A 274 21.53 22.29 -6.01
CA VAL A 274 21.88 22.38 -4.58
C VAL A 274 20.70 21.87 -3.77
N ASN A 275 20.96 20.99 -2.79
CA ASN A 275 19.98 20.55 -1.80
C ASN A 275 20.70 20.42 -0.45
N GLY A 276 20.29 21.24 0.53
CA GLY A 276 21.03 21.39 1.78
C GLY A 276 22.48 21.81 1.53
N ASP A 277 23.43 21.05 2.08
CA ASP A 277 24.87 21.27 1.91
C ASP A 277 25.44 20.54 0.66
N GLU A 278 24.63 19.76 -0.05
CA GLU A 278 25.06 19.04 -1.25
C GLU A 278 24.87 19.88 -2.51
N LYS A 279 25.89 19.86 -3.38
CA LYS A 279 25.94 20.60 -4.64
C LYS A 279 26.47 19.71 -5.74
N MET A 280 25.82 19.71 -6.89
CA MET A 280 26.14 18.83 -8.01
C MET A 280 25.94 19.52 -9.35
N SER A 281 26.94 19.45 -10.23
CA SER A 281 26.80 19.88 -11.62
C SER A 281 26.13 18.82 -12.48
N PHE A 282 25.38 19.28 -13.47
CA PHE A 282 24.75 18.44 -14.48
C PHE A 282 24.89 19.06 -15.86
N LYS A 283 24.76 18.20 -16.87
CA LYS A 283 24.73 18.57 -18.28
C LYS A 283 23.69 17.74 -19.03
N LYS A 284 23.45 18.10 -20.28
CA LYS A 284 22.62 17.35 -21.23
C LYS A 284 22.88 15.85 -21.14
N GLY A 285 21.81 15.09 -20.97
CA GLY A 285 21.85 13.63 -20.82
C GLY A 285 22.06 13.12 -19.40
N ASP A 286 22.28 13.98 -18.41
CA ASP A 286 22.34 13.54 -17.03
C ASP A 286 20.95 13.25 -16.45
N SER A 287 20.90 12.26 -15.56
CA SER A 287 19.72 11.89 -14.77
C SER A 287 20.05 12.05 -13.29
N LEU A 288 19.22 12.80 -12.59
CA LEU A 288 19.33 13.06 -11.16
C LEU A 288 18.12 12.48 -10.43
N PHE A 289 18.32 12.04 -9.19
CA PHE A 289 17.29 11.51 -8.31
C PHE A 289 17.42 12.11 -6.92
N LEU A 290 16.35 12.75 -6.46
CA LEU A 290 16.19 13.31 -5.13
C LEU A 290 15.20 12.44 -4.35
N PRO A 291 15.64 11.81 -3.24
CA PRO A 291 14.76 11.04 -2.36
C PRO A 291 13.61 11.86 -1.79
N ALA A 292 12.51 11.19 -1.45
CA ALA A 292 11.44 11.78 -0.67
C ALA A 292 11.97 12.32 0.67
N ASP A 293 11.36 13.40 1.14
CA ASP A 293 11.75 14.14 2.36
C ASP A 293 13.16 14.76 2.31
N SER A 294 13.78 14.88 1.12
CA SER A 294 15.06 15.58 0.95
C SER A 294 14.94 17.11 1.04
N GLY A 295 13.73 17.67 1.10
CA GLY A 295 13.51 19.07 1.41
C GLY A 295 13.74 20.03 0.25
N ALA A 296 14.13 21.27 0.56
CA ALA A 296 14.27 22.34 -0.41
C ALA A 296 15.52 22.14 -1.30
N TYR A 297 15.34 22.33 -2.61
CA TYR A 297 16.45 22.35 -3.56
C TYR A 297 16.38 23.60 -4.45
N GLU A 298 17.52 23.93 -5.02
CA GLU A 298 17.69 24.99 -5.99
C GLU A 298 18.40 24.45 -7.22
N ILE A 299 17.93 24.81 -8.41
CA ILE A 299 18.53 24.40 -9.68
C ILE A 299 18.76 25.64 -10.54
N SER A 300 19.95 25.78 -11.11
CA SER A 300 20.36 26.98 -11.84
C SER A 300 21.23 26.64 -13.04
N GLY A 301 21.26 27.53 -14.03
CA GLY A 301 22.03 27.37 -15.26
C GLY A 301 21.21 27.73 -16.49
N THR A 302 21.62 27.21 -17.65
CA THR A 302 20.86 27.31 -18.89
C THR A 302 20.51 25.90 -19.34
N PHE A 303 19.27 25.47 -19.13
CA PHE A 303 18.87 24.07 -19.34
C PHE A 303 17.37 23.90 -19.63
N GLU A 304 17.04 22.74 -20.21
CA GLU A 304 15.68 22.18 -20.21
C GLU A 304 15.71 20.77 -19.63
N ALA A 305 14.78 20.47 -18.72
CA ALA A 305 14.68 19.17 -18.07
C ALA A 305 13.22 18.74 -17.84
N LEU A 306 13.01 17.44 -17.72
CA LEU A 306 11.75 16.86 -17.24
C LEU A 306 11.92 16.43 -15.80
N ALA A 307 11.04 16.88 -14.92
CA ALA A 307 11.03 16.52 -13.52
C ALA A 307 9.85 15.56 -13.27
N THR A 308 10.16 14.31 -12.95
CA THR A 308 9.16 13.25 -12.71
C THR A 308 9.03 12.98 -11.22
N SER A 309 7.81 12.93 -10.73
CA SER A 309 7.45 12.39 -9.42
C SER A 309 6.37 11.33 -9.61
N GLU A 310 6.14 10.54 -8.58
CA GLU A 310 4.99 9.63 -8.57
C GLU A 310 3.68 10.46 -8.54
N GLY A 311 2.68 9.99 -9.28
CA GLY A 311 1.36 10.63 -9.31
C GLY A 311 0.49 10.26 -8.10
N ALA A 312 0.12 11.26 -7.30
CA ALA A 312 -0.88 11.06 -6.26
C ALA A 312 -2.17 10.51 -6.90
N LYS A 313 -2.63 9.35 -6.40
CA LYS A 313 -3.93 8.81 -6.76
C LYS A 313 -4.98 9.87 -6.46
N LYS A 314 -5.92 10.13 -7.36
CA LYS A 314 -7.10 10.91 -7.00
C LYS A 314 -8.05 10.04 -6.17
N ASP A 315 -8.47 10.53 -5.00
CA ASP A 315 -9.42 9.85 -4.11
C ASP A 315 -9.05 8.37 -3.82
N PRO A 316 -7.84 8.08 -3.28
CA PRO A 316 -7.40 6.71 -3.04
C PRO A 316 -8.29 6.00 -2.03
N LEU A 317 -8.53 4.72 -2.30
CA LEU A 317 -9.31 3.85 -1.44
C LEU A 317 -8.43 2.76 -0.84
N ARG A 318 -8.76 2.32 0.37
CA ARG A 318 -8.06 1.24 1.08
C ARG A 318 -9.06 0.14 1.38
N ILE A 319 -8.65 -1.11 1.29
CA ILE A 319 -9.52 -2.24 1.63
C ILE A 319 -9.13 -2.69 3.04
N GLY A 320 -10.10 -2.75 3.95
CA GLY A 320 -9.93 -3.28 5.30
C GLY A 320 -10.66 -4.60 5.47
N ILE A 321 -9.96 -5.62 5.93
CA ILE A 321 -10.50 -6.95 6.22
C ILE A 321 -10.32 -7.26 7.70
N ASP A 322 -11.43 -7.47 8.42
CA ASP A 322 -11.48 -7.85 9.84
C ASP A 322 -11.89 -9.32 9.97
N MET A 323 -10.93 -10.19 10.26
CA MET A 323 -11.14 -11.64 10.35
C MET A 323 -11.68 -12.04 11.73
N GLY A 324 -13.00 -11.96 11.92
CA GLY A 324 -13.65 -12.46 13.14
C GLY A 324 -13.79 -13.98 13.19
N GLY A 325 -13.99 -14.55 14.38
CA GLY A 325 -14.17 -16.00 14.55
C GLY A 325 -15.46 -16.60 13.98
N THR A 326 -16.47 -15.77 13.71
CA THR A 326 -17.76 -16.21 13.12
C THR A 326 -18.01 -15.60 11.74
N SER A 327 -17.51 -14.39 11.53
CA SER A 327 -17.65 -13.67 10.27
C SER A 327 -16.42 -12.84 9.99
N ILE A 328 -16.01 -12.78 8.72
CA ILE A 328 -15.00 -11.90 8.19
C ILE A 328 -15.71 -10.67 7.62
N LYS A 329 -15.39 -9.47 8.11
CA LYS A 329 -15.98 -8.23 7.59
C LYS A 329 -15.00 -7.59 6.63
N ILE A 330 -15.49 -7.16 5.47
CA ILE A 330 -14.68 -6.55 4.41
C ILE A 330 -15.28 -5.18 4.10
N GLY A 331 -14.45 -4.14 4.05
CA GLY A 331 -14.90 -2.80 3.70
C GLY A 331 -13.90 -2.04 2.85
N VAL A 332 -14.41 -1.10 2.08
CA VAL A 332 -13.63 -0.12 1.32
C VAL A 332 -13.69 1.22 2.05
N VAL A 333 -12.53 1.80 2.34
CA VAL A 333 -12.34 2.93 3.23
C VAL A 333 -11.65 4.07 2.46
N ASN A 334 -12.20 5.28 2.55
CA ASN A 334 -11.61 6.47 1.91
C ASN A 334 -10.52 7.13 2.79
N GLU A 335 -9.92 8.23 2.31
CA GLU A 335 -8.90 9.00 3.05
C GLU A 335 -9.41 9.63 4.36
N LYS A 336 -10.72 9.87 4.45
CA LYS A 336 -11.37 10.39 5.66
C LYS A 336 -11.69 9.30 6.68
N ASN A 337 -11.24 8.07 6.43
CA ASN A 337 -11.51 6.87 7.24
C ASN A 337 -13.00 6.49 7.29
N GLU A 338 -13.77 6.86 6.27
CA GLU A 338 -15.17 6.48 6.12
C GLU A 338 -15.29 5.19 5.31
N ILE A 339 -16.11 4.24 5.77
CA ILE A 339 -16.42 3.01 5.04
C ILE A 339 -17.48 3.33 3.97
N ILE A 340 -17.10 3.28 2.68
CA ILE A 340 -17.97 3.62 1.56
C ILE A 340 -18.67 2.40 0.94
N ALA A 341 -18.12 1.20 1.15
CA ALA A 341 -18.71 -0.07 0.73
C ALA A 341 -18.34 -1.16 1.74
N ARG A 342 -19.22 -2.13 1.98
CA ARG A 342 -18.93 -3.25 2.88
C ARG A 342 -19.70 -4.52 2.52
N THR A 343 -19.12 -5.65 2.92
CA THR A 343 -19.77 -6.96 2.89
C THR A 343 -19.29 -7.81 4.07
N VAL A 344 -19.94 -8.95 4.26
CA VAL A 344 -19.62 -9.91 5.32
C VAL A 344 -19.54 -11.30 4.70
N LEU A 345 -18.49 -12.04 5.04
CA LEU A 345 -18.26 -13.42 4.67
C LEU A 345 -18.34 -14.29 5.94
N GLU A 346 -18.97 -15.46 5.85
CA GLU A 346 -18.98 -16.42 6.96
C GLU A 346 -17.58 -17.02 7.19
N THR A 347 -17.14 -17.11 8.45
CA THR A 347 -15.88 -17.77 8.80
C THR A 347 -16.08 -19.28 8.83
N ARG A 348 -15.69 -19.95 7.75
CA ARG A 348 -15.76 -21.42 7.60
C ARG A 348 -14.43 -22.05 8.02
N LEU A 349 -14.46 -22.81 9.12
CA LEU A 349 -13.29 -23.51 9.67
C LEU A 349 -13.19 -24.98 9.22
N ASP A 350 -14.20 -25.46 8.51
CA ASP A 350 -14.30 -26.82 7.96
C ASP A 350 -13.69 -26.94 6.55
N ILE A 351 -13.15 -25.85 6.02
CA ILE A 351 -12.48 -25.78 4.71
C ILE A 351 -10.99 -25.47 4.86
N ALA A 352 -10.22 -25.72 3.81
CA ALA A 352 -8.80 -25.42 3.80
C ALA A 352 -8.54 -23.89 3.90
N PRO A 353 -7.44 -23.46 4.55
CA PRO A 353 -7.08 -22.04 4.64
C PRO A 353 -7.05 -21.34 3.28
N GLU A 354 -6.47 -21.98 2.26
CA GLU A 354 -6.36 -21.45 0.90
C GLU A 354 -7.74 -21.22 0.26
N GLU A 355 -8.72 -22.07 0.58
CA GLU A 355 -10.08 -21.92 0.09
C GLU A 355 -10.79 -20.74 0.74
N LEU A 356 -10.63 -20.56 2.07
CA LEU A 356 -11.18 -19.39 2.76
C LEU A 356 -10.55 -18.09 2.23
N ILE A 357 -9.24 -18.08 2.02
CA ILE A 357 -8.52 -16.91 1.47
C ILE A 357 -8.96 -16.61 0.03
N ALA A 358 -9.15 -17.65 -0.78
CA ALA A 358 -9.72 -17.49 -2.13
C ALA A 358 -11.12 -16.88 -2.09
N ASN A 359 -11.96 -17.30 -1.14
CA ASN A 359 -13.29 -16.74 -0.95
C ASN A 359 -13.22 -15.26 -0.53
N MET A 360 -12.31 -14.89 0.38
CA MET A 360 -12.05 -13.50 0.75
C MET A 360 -11.68 -12.65 -0.47
N GLY A 361 -10.76 -13.11 -1.30
CA GLY A 361 -10.34 -12.42 -2.52
C GLY A 361 -11.47 -12.24 -3.53
N LYS A 362 -12.25 -13.30 -3.81
CA LYS A 362 -13.39 -13.27 -4.73
C LYS A 362 -14.51 -12.35 -4.24
N VAL A 363 -14.85 -12.42 -2.95
CA VAL A 363 -15.89 -11.57 -2.34
C VAL A 363 -15.45 -10.10 -2.34
N THR A 364 -14.17 -9.82 -2.10
CA THR A 364 -13.63 -8.45 -2.20
C THR A 364 -13.73 -7.91 -3.63
N ARG A 365 -13.34 -8.70 -4.63
CA ARG A 365 -13.48 -8.33 -6.06
C ARG A 365 -14.93 -8.03 -6.41
N LYS A 366 -15.85 -8.91 -5.98
CA LYS A 366 -17.28 -8.72 -6.18
C LYS A 366 -17.80 -7.45 -5.49
N LEU A 367 -17.35 -7.13 -4.28
CA LEU A 367 -17.71 -5.89 -3.58
C LEU A 367 -17.30 -4.65 -4.39
N LEU A 368 -16.09 -4.65 -4.96
CA LEU A 368 -15.59 -3.56 -5.79
C LEU A 368 -16.41 -3.42 -7.08
N GLU A 369 -16.66 -4.53 -7.77
CA GLU A 369 -17.50 -4.58 -8.98
C GLU A 369 -18.93 -4.08 -8.70
N ASP A 370 -19.59 -4.61 -7.67
CA ASP A 370 -20.97 -4.23 -7.29
C ASP A 370 -21.05 -2.75 -6.85
N SER A 371 -19.93 -2.15 -6.44
CA SER A 371 -19.83 -0.73 -6.02
C SER A 371 -19.31 0.20 -7.12
N ASN A 372 -19.02 -0.30 -8.34
CA ASN A 372 -18.35 0.43 -9.42
C ASN A 372 -17.02 1.08 -8.99
N ILE A 373 -16.25 0.40 -8.15
CA ILE A 373 -14.93 0.84 -7.71
C ILE A 373 -13.87 0.07 -8.51
N PRO A 374 -13.11 0.73 -9.40
CA PRO A 374 -12.01 0.10 -10.08
C PRO A 374 -10.98 -0.45 -9.08
N LEU A 375 -10.48 -1.67 -9.28
CA LEU A 375 -9.47 -2.26 -8.41
C LEU A 375 -8.21 -1.38 -8.35
N ASP A 376 -7.86 -0.79 -9.47
CA ASP A 376 -6.76 0.15 -9.58
C ASP A 376 -7.07 1.50 -8.94
N GLN A 377 -8.24 1.75 -8.30
CA GLN A 377 -8.49 2.88 -7.38
C GLN A 377 -7.99 2.57 -5.96
N CYS A 378 -7.91 1.29 -5.59
CA CYS A 378 -7.42 0.87 -4.28
C CYS A 378 -5.89 0.98 -4.19
N VAL A 379 -5.36 1.41 -3.05
CA VAL A 379 -3.89 1.55 -2.81
C VAL A 379 -3.30 0.40 -2.01
N GLY A 380 -4.15 -0.44 -1.40
CA GLY A 380 -3.73 -1.59 -0.64
C GLY A 380 -4.89 -2.31 0.03
N VAL A 381 -4.59 -3.49 0.56
CA VAL A 381 -5.47 -4.30 1.40
C VAL A 381 -4.80 -4.48 2.75
N GLY A 382 -5.47 -4.10 3.82
CA GLY A 382 -5.05 -4.41 5.18
C GLY A 382 -5.92 -5.48 5.79
N ILE A 383 -5.32 -6.37 6.58
CA ILE A 383 -6.01 -7.49 7.22
C ILE A 383 -5.69 -7.53 8.71
N GLY A 384 -6.72 -7.44 9.54
CA GLY A 384 -6.66 -7.81 10.95
C GLY A 384 -6.99 -9.29 11.10
N SER A 385 -6.01 -10.10 11.50
CA SER A 385 -6.15 -11.53 11.74
C SER A 385 -5.91 -11.87 13.21
N PRO A 386 -6.71 -12.76 13.82
CA PRO A 386 -6.41 -13.26 15.15
C PRO A 386 -5.20 -14.19 15.09
N GLY A 387 -4.42 -14.20 16.17
CA GLY A 387 -3.26 -15.06 16.34
C GLY A 387 -1.92 -14.32 16.25
N THR A 388 -0.84 -15.11 16.18
CA THR A 388 0.53 -14.63 16.04
C THR A 388 0.86 -14.40 14.58
N ILE A 389 1.17 -13.15 14.24
CA ILE A 389 1.36 -12.70 12.86
C ILE A 389 2.83 -12.37 12.62
N ASP A 390 3.36 -12.89 11.52
CA ASP A 390 4.58 -12.40 10.88
C ASP A 390 4.16 -11.42 9.79
N ASP A 391 4.15 -10.14 10.15
CA ASP A 391 3.73 -9.03 9.30
C ASP A 391 4.76 -8.70 8.23
N GLU A 392 6.03 -9.00 8.45
CA GLU A 392 7.10 -8.83 7.46
C GLU A 392 6.91 -9.79 6.29
N ASN A 393 6.71 -11.09 6.55
CA ASN A 393 6.53 -12.10 5.51
C ASN A 393 5.07 -12.31 5.09
N GLY A 394 4.12 -11.77 5.85
CA GLY A 394 2.70 -11.89 5.56
C GLY A 394 2.14 -13.28 5.86
N VAL A 395 2.59 -13.90 6.96
CA VAL A 395 2.22 -15.25 7.40
C VAL A 395 1.47 -15.21 8.74
N VAL A 396 0.37 -15.96 8.84
CA VAL A 396 -0.26 -16.28 10.14
C VAL A 396 0.47 -17.49 10.71
N ILE A 397 1.37 -17.26 11.67
CA ILE A 397 2.20 -18.33 12.26
C ILE A 397 1.33 -19.32 13.02
N TYR A 398 0.41 -18.80 13.83
CA TYR A 398 -0.52 -19.62 14.61
C TYR A 398 -1.80 -18.84 14.92
N SER A 399 -2.95 -19.46 14.73
CA SER A 399 -4.24 -18.91 15.17
C SER A 399 -5.12 -20.00 15.75
N ASN A 400 -5.31 -19.98 17.07
CA ASN A 400 -6.15 -20.96 17.76
C ASN A 400 -7.61 -20.89 17.29
N ASN A 401 -8.12 -19.69 17.00
CA ASN A 401 -9.51 -19.46 16.55
C ASN A 401 -9.78 -20.05 15.17
N TYR A 402 -8.77 -20.10 14.31
CA TYR A 402 -8.88 -20.60 12.95
C TYR A 402 -8.30 -22.02 12.78
N ALA A 403 -7.63 -22.56 13.80
CA ALA A 403 -6.81 -23.76 13.72
C ALA A 403 -5.78 -23.69 12.57
N TRP A 404 -5.19 -22.51 12.36
CA TRP A 404 -4.21 -22.25 11.32
C TRP A 404 -2.78 -22.33 11.88
N GLU A 405 -1.88 -22.91 11.08
CA GLU A 405 -0.44 -22.98 11.34
C GLU A 405 0.33 -22.63 10.06
N ASN A 406 1.25 -21.67 10.14
CA ASN A 406 2.11 -21.21 9.04
C ASN A 406 1.37 -20.91 7.72
N VAL A 407 0.22 -20.24 7.79
CA VAL A 407 -0.60 -19.94 6.60
C VAL A 407 -0.07 -18.69 5.89
N PRO A 408 0.37 -18.76 4.62
CA PRO A 408 0.93 -17.63 3.89
C PRO A 408 -0.16 -16.69 3.34
N LEU A 409 -0.90 -16.06 4.27
CA LEU A 409 -2.10 -15.27 4.01
C LEU A 409 -1.89 -14.19 2.92
N ARG A 410 -0.78 -13.45 2.99
CA ARG A 410 -0.45 -12.41 1.99
C ARG A 410 -0.30 -13.02 0.59
N ALA A 411 0.52 -14.05 0.46
CA ALA A 411 0.84 -14.65 -0.83
C ALA A 411 -0.39 -15.29 -1.48
N GLU A 412 -1.23 -15.97 -0.69
CA GLU A 412 -2.45 -16.59 -1.19
C GLU A 412 -3.50 -15.56 -1.61
N LEU A 413 -3.70 -14.49 -0.83
CA LEU A 413 -4.66 -13.45 -1.18
C LEU A 413 -4.21 -12.62 -2.39
N LYS A 414 -2.91 -12.41 -2.57
CA LYS A 414 -2.34 -11.63 -3.70
C LYS A 414 -2.68 -12.22 -5.07
N LYS A 415 -2.94 -13.53 -5.15
CA LYS A 415 -3.43 -14.21 -6.37
C LYS A 415 -4.79 -13.67 -6.85
N TYR A 416 -5.57 -13.09 -5.95
CA TYR A 416 -6.92 -12.57 -6.23
C TYR A 416 -6.98 -11.04 -6.17
N LEU A 417 -6.15 -10.42 -5.33
CA LEU A 417 -6.04 -8.98 -5.17
C LEU A 417 -4.58 -8.58 -5.44
N PRO A 418 -4.21 -8.26 -6.70
CA PRO A 418 -2.85 -7.85 -7.07
C PRO A 418 -2.54 -6.41 -6.60
N LEU A 419 -2.69 -6.18 -5.31
CA LEU A 419 -2.41 -4.94 -4.58
C LEU A 419 -1.40 -5.26 -3.46
N PRO A 420 -0.71 -4.24 -2.90
CA PRO A 420 0.00 -4.42 -1.64
C PRO A 420 -0.95 -4.93 -0.56
N ILE A 421 -0.52 -5.97 0.17
CA ILE A 421 -1.31 -6.60 1.23
C ILE A 421 -0.53 -6.52 2.54
N TYR A 422 -1.11 -5.85 3.52
CA TYR A 422 -0.58 -5.71 4.87
C TYR A 422 -1.41 -6.56 5.82
N ILE A 423 -0.76 -7.23 6.76
CA ILE A 423 -1.46 -8.04 7.75
C ILE A 423 -0.94 -7.69 9.13
N ASN A 424 -1.82 -7.70 10.12
CA ASN A 424 -1.43 -7.57 11.52
C ASN A 424 -2.47 -8.25 12.43
N ASN A 425 -2.21 -8.25 13.73
CA ASN A 425 -3.14 -8.76 14.72
C ASN A 425 -4.44 -7.91 14.73
N ASP A 426 -5.57 -8.54 15.01
CA ASP A 426 -6.89 -7.91 15.04
C ASP A 426 -7.02 -6.83 16.13
N ALA A 427 -6.43 -7.01 17.31
CA ALA A 427 -6.42 -6.00 18.36
C ALA A 427 -5.58 -4.77 17.98
N ASN A 428 -4.45 -4.98 17.30
CA ASN A 428 -3.63 -3.91 16.74
C ASN A 428 -4.39 -3.13 15.66
N CYS A 429 -5.10 -3.83 14.78
CA CYS A 429 -5.96 -3.18 13.80
C CYS A 429 -7.06 -2.38 14.49
N ALA A 430 -7.80 -2.95 15.45
CA ALA A 430 -8.83 -2.21 16.17
C ALA A 430 -8.28 -0.93 16.86
N MET A 431 -7.08 -1.00 17.44
CA MET A 431 -6.39 0.18 17.96
C MET A 431 -6.13 1.21 16.85
N LEU A 432 -5.54 0.79 15.72
CA LEU A 432 -5.28 1.69 14.60
C LEU A 432 -6.55 2.39 14.13
N GLY A 433 -7.67 1.68 14.08
CA GLY A 433 -8.97 2.25 13.77
C GLY A 433 -9.36 3.37 14.75
N GLU A 434 -9.28 3.10 16.05
CA GLU A 434 -9.58 4.10 17.08
C GLU A 434 -8.60 5.28 17.09
N THR A 435 -7.35 5.08 16.65
CA THR A 435 -6.35 6.16 16.50
C THR A 435 -6.51 6.97 15.22
N ALA A 436 -7.11 6.37 14.18
CA ALA A 436 -7.35 7.01 12.90
C ALA A 436 -8.64 7.86 12.92
N ALA A 437 -9.72 7.33 13.51
CA ALA A 437 -11.04 7.96 13.43
C ALA A 437 -11.88 7.89 14.72
N GLY A 438 -11.37 7.25 15.77
CA GLY A 438 -12.16 6.96 16.97
C GLY A 438 -11.74 7.72 18.23
N ALA A 439 -11.88 7.03 19.37
CA ALA A 439 -11.69 7.56 20.71
C ALA A 439 -10.27 8.04 20.97
N ALA A 440 -9.31 7.58 20.15
CA ALA A 440 -7.89 7.90 20.19
C ALA A 440 -7.42 8.75 18.98
N ALA A 441 -8.34 9.31 18.17
CA ALA A 441 -8.00 10.14 17.02
C ALA A 441 -6.95 11.23 17.36
N GLY A 442 -5.85 11.26 16.59
CA GLY A 442 -4.78 12.25 16.69
C GLY A 442 -3.78 12.06 17.84
N ARG A 443 -3.94 11.05 18.71
CA ARG A 443 -2.93 10.72 19.74
C ARG A 443 -1.80 9.89 19.15
N LYS A 444 -0.60 10.05 19.71
CA LYS A 444 0.63 9.35 19.29
C LYS A 444 1.01 8.22 20.23
N ASN A 445 0.65 8.31 21.51
CA ASN A 445 0.96 7.31 22.52
C ASN A 445 -0.34 6.74 23.10
N VAL A 446 -0.72 5.53 22.69
CA VAL A 446 -2.01 4.92 23.00
C VAL A 446 -1.82 3.48 23.46
N VAL A 447 -2.55 3.10 24.51
CA VAL A 447 -2.76 1.69 24.85
C VAL A 447 -4.20 1.35 24.54
N PHE A 448 -4.42 0.26 23.82
CA PHE A 448 -5.75 -0.26 23.54
C PHE A 448 -5.90 -1.64 24.18
N LEU A 449 -7.05 -1.90 24.80
CA LEU A 449 -7.43 -3.21 25.33
C LEU A 449 -8.78 -3.60 24.76
N THR A 450 -8.86 -4.77 24.12
CA THR A 450 -10.14 -5.33 23.67
C THR A 450 -10.61 -6.39 24.66
N LEU A 451 -11.83 -6.21 25.17
CA LEU A 451 -12.43 -7.05 26.20
C LEU A 451 -13.55 -7.89 25.57
N GLY A 452 -13.20 -9.09 25.11
CA GLY A 452 -14.10 -10.04 24.46
C GLY A 452 -14.06 -11.41 25.12
N THR A 453 -14.15 -12.48 24.33
CA THR A 453 -13.94 -13.86 24.82
C THR A 453 -12.59 -14.00 25.52
N GLY A 454 -11.58 -13.29 25.02
CA GLY A 454 -10.25 -13.10 25.62
C GLY A 454 -9.94 -11.64 25.90
N VAL A 455 -8.66 -11.34 26.18
CA VAL A 455 -8.14 -9.97 26.34
C VAL A 455 -7.01 -9.74 25.35
N GLY A 456 -7.29 -8.97 24.30
CA GLY A 456 -6.27 -8.51 23.35
C GLY A 456 -5.74 -7.13 23.74
N GLY A 457 -4.58 -6.77 23.23
CA GLY A 457 -3.98 -5.45 23.45
C GLY A 457 -3.26 -4.93 22.21
N GLY A 458 -3.13 -3.61 22.14
CA GLY A 458 -2.34 -2.93 21.12
C GLY A 458 -1.65 -1.70 21.71
N PHE A 459 -0.48 -1.37 21.16
CA PHE A 459 0.34 -0.25 21.62
C PHE A 459 0.75 0.63 20.46
N LEU A 460 0.46 1.93 20.56
CA LEU A 460 0.96 2.97 19.67
C LEU A 460 1.99 3.79 20.45
N ILE A 461 3.20 3.92 19.91
CA ILE A 461 4.29 4.69 20.51
C ILE A 461 4.84 5.65 19.45
N ASP A 462 4.88 6.94 19.76
CA ASP A 462 5.30 8.00 18.82
C ASP A 462 4.56 7.98 17.47
N GLY A 463 3.28 7.60 17.49
CA GLY A 463 2.43 7.50 16.31
C GLY A 463 2.70 6.25 15.45
N LYS A 464 3.51 5.31 15.95
CA LYS A 464 3.83 4.06 15.26
C LYS A 464 3.28 2.88 16.03
N LEU A 465 2.76 1.89 15.30
CA LEU A 465 2.38 0.61 15.87
C LEU A 465 3.62 -0.08 16.46
N PHE A 466 3.52 -0.54 17.70
CA PHE A 466 4.57 -1.31 18.35
C PHE A 466 4.18 -2.79 18.35
N ASN A 467 4.82 -3.60 17.50
CA ASN A 467 4.59 -5.05 17.42
C ASN A 467 5.48 -5.87 18.38
N GLY A 468 6.37 -5.20 19.13
CA GLY A 468 7.45 -5.85 19.89
C GLY A 468 8.75 -5.95 19.10
N GLY A 469 9.82 -6.45 19.75
CA GLY A 469 11.13 -6.68 19.11
C GLY A 469 11.29 -8.07 18.49
N LEU A 470 10.29 -8.95 18.66
CA LEU A 470 10.23 -10.32 18.13
C LEU A 470 8.76 -10.64 17.80
N LEU A 471 8.55 -11.68 16.98
CA LEU A 471 7.22 -12.19 16.64
C LEU A 471 6.38 -12.51 17.88
N GLY A 472 5.08 -12.17 17.82
CA GLY A 472 4.14 -12.42 18.93
C GLY A 472 4.32 -11.47 20.13
N GLY A 473 4.88 -10.28 19.91
CA GLY A 473 4.93 -9.24 20.93
C GLY A 473 3.54 -8.69 21.29
N THR A 474 3.49 -7.90 22.36
CA THR A 474 2.30 -7.13 22.79
C THR A 474 1.05 -7.92 23.24
N GLU A 475 1.20 -9.21 23.54
CA GLU A 475 0.17 -10.09 24.12
C GLU A 475 -0.21 -9.74 25.57
N PHE A 476 -0.83 -8.57 25.76
CA PHE A 476 -1.06 -7.98 27.08
C PHE A 476 -1.98 -8.81 27.98
N GLY A 477 -2.96 -9.51 27.39
CA GLY A 477 -3.85 -10.41 28.12
C GLY A 477 -3.14 -11.55 28.83
N HIS A 478 -1.94 -11.92 28.38
CA HIS A 478 -1.15 -13.01 28.95
C HIS A 478 -0.12 -12.55 29.99
N THR A 479 -0.13 -11.28 30.39
CA THR A 479 0.62 -10.79 31.55
C THR A 479 0.05 -11.36 32.86
N VAL A 480 0.91 -11.72 33.80
CA VAL A 480 0.48 -12.33 35.08
C VAL A 480 0.12 -11.21 36.06
N VAL A 481 -1.15 -11.16 36.47
CA VAL A 481 -1.67 -10.23 37.49
C VAL A 481 -1.90 -10.91 38.85
N GLN A 482 -1.89 -12.25 38.87
CA GLN A 482 -2.04 -13.05 40.09
C GLN A 482 -1.13 -14.28 40.04
N VAL A 483 0.03 -14.23 40.69
CA VAL A 483 0.93 -15.40 40.77
C VAL A 483 0.21 -16.56 41.46
N GLY A 484 0.29 -17.77 40.87
CA GLY A 484 -0.46 -18.95 41.34
C GLY A 484 -1.97 -18.83 41.15
N GLY A 485 -2.41 -17.96 40.24
CA GLY A 485 -3.82 -17.70 39.97
C GLY A 485 -4.49 -18.75 39.08
N VAL A 486 -5.61 -18.36 38.47
CA VAL A 486 -6.39 -19.25 37.60
C VAL A 486 -5.61 -19.60 36.34
N ARG A 487 -5.61 -20.88 35.99
CA ARG A 487 -4.99 -21.39 34.76
C ARG A 487 -5.63 -20.76 33.52
N CYS A 488 -4.78 -20.19 32.67
CA CYS A 488 -5.12 -19.62 31.37
C CYS A 488 -5.07 -20.70 30.29
N THR A 489 -5.81 -20.47 29.19
CA THR A 489 -5.77 -21.31 27.99
C THR A 489 -4.38 -21.37 27.35
N CYS A 490 -3.55 -20.34 27.51
CA CYS A 490 -2.15 -20.34 27.06
C CYS A 490 -1.23 -21.27 27.88
N GLY A 491 -1.75 -21.93 28.92
CA GLY A 491 -1.02 -22.89 29.76
C GLY A 491 -0.40 -22.30 31.02
N ARG A 492 -0.27 -20.97 31.12
CA ARG A 492 0.23 -20.26 32.32
C ARG A 492 -0.87 -20.12 33.38
N GLU A 493 -0.48 -19.71 34.58
CA GLU A 493 -1.40 -19.38 35.68
C GLU A 493 -1.36 -17.88 35.99
N GLY A 494 -2.54 -17.29 36.19
CA GLY A 494 -2.63 -15.91 36.67
C GLY A 494 -2.66 -14.82 35.62
N CYS A 495 -2.84 -15.18 34.34
CA CYS A 495 -2.92 -14.21 33.25
C CYS A 495 -4.10 -13.23 33.43
N LEU A 496 -3.93 -11.98 33.02
CA LEU A 496 -4.98 -10.95 33.03
C LEU A 496 -6.25 -11.43 32.33
N GLU A 497 -6.12 -12.09 31.19
CA GLU A 497 -7.23 -12.66 30.42
C GLU A 497 -8.14 -13.57 31.25
N SER A 498 -7.55 -14.40 32.12
CA SER A 498 -8.31 -15.31 32.99
C SER A 498 -9.27 -14.56 33.91
N TYR A 499 -9.07 -13.26 34.16
CA TYR A 499 -9.88 -12.46 35.06
C TYR A 499 -10.65 -11.34 34.37
N ALA A 500 -10.06 -10.70 33.36
CA ALA A 500 -10.59 -9.49 32.72
C ALA A 500 -11.27 -9.73 31.37
N SER A 501 -11.33 -10.97 30.86
CA SER A 501 -12.17 -11.32 29.71
C SER A 501 -13.65 -11.46 30.09
N ALA A 502 -14.54 -11.46 29.09
CA ALA A 502 -15.94 -11.82 29.27
C ALA A 502 -16.08 -13.24 29.84
N THR A 503 -15.25 -14.18 29.38
CA THR A 503 -15.21 -15.55 29.90
C THR A 503 -14.81 -15.59 31.38
N GLY A 504 -13.84 -14.76 31.77
CA GLY A 504 -13.44 -14.57 33.16
C GLY A 504 -14.58 -14.06 34.04
N LEU A 505 -15.30 -13.02 33.58
CA LEU A 505 -16.48 -12.49 34.28
C LEU A 505 -17.58 -13.55 34.42
N ILE A 506 -17.87 -14.30 33.37
CA ILE A 506 -18.87 -15.37 33.39
C ILE A 506 -18.49 -16.44 34.41
N ARG A 507 -17.22 -16.85 34.46
CA ARG A 507 -16.74 -17.81 35.46
C ARG A 507 -16.95 -17.28 36.88
N MET A 508 -16.48 -16.07 37.17
CA MET A 508 -16.64 -15.46 38.50
C MET A 508 -18.12 -15.31 38.88
N ALA A 509 -18.98 -14.93 37.93
CA ALA A 509 -20.43 -14.83 38.15
C ALA A 509 -21.06 -16.19 38.46
N ARG A 510 -20.67 -17.27 37.76
CA ARG A 510 -21.12 -18.64 38.06
C ARG A 510 -20.69 -19.07 39.46
N GLU A 511 -19.45 -18.82 39.85
CA GLU A 511 -18.93 -19.15 41.18
C GLU A 511 -19.67 -18.39 42.30
N GLN A 512 -20.03 -17.12 42.09
CA GLN A 512 -20.79 -16.34 43.06
C GLN A 512 -22.28 -16.72 43.10
N MET A 513 -22.86 -17.04 41.93
CA MET A 513 -24.22 -17.56 41.79
C MET A 513 -24.39 -18.88 42.56
N GLU A 514 -23.45 -19.80 42.42
CA GLU A 514 -23.45 -21.10 43.13
C GLU A 514 -23.51 -20.97 44.65
N LYS A 515 -22.77 -20.01 45.19
CA LYS A 515 -22.71 -19.74 46.63
C LYS A 515 -23.97 -19.04 47.14
N ARG A 516 -24.84 -18.56 46.24
CA ARG A 516 -26.01 -17.71 46.55
C ARG A 516 -27.23 -18.10 45.70
N PRO A 517 -27.86 -19.25 45.99
CA PRO A 517 -29.02 -19.72 45.23
C PRO A 517 -30.25 -18.80 45.31
N ASP A 518 -30.30 -17.90 46.29
CA ASP A 518 -31.40 -16.92 46.44
C ASP A 518 -31.17 -15.60 45.69
N SER A 519 -30.00 -15.44 45.04
CA SER A 519 -29.61 -14.22 44.31
C SER A 519 -30.52 -13.92 43.12
N LEU A 520 -30.60 -12.64 42.75
CA LEU A 520 -31.25 -12.23 41.50
C LEU A 520 -30.56 -12.88 40.29
N LEU A 521 -29.23 -12.99 40.30
CA LEU A 521 -28.49 -13.66 39.23
C LEU A 521 -28.95 -15.11 39.03
N TRP A 522 -29.19 -15.84 40.13
CA TRP A 522 -29.74 -17.20 40.07
C TRP A 522 -31.12 -17.22 39.40
N LYS A 523 -32.00 -16.29 39.79
CA LYS A 523 -33.36 -16.16 39.23
C LYS A 523 -33.34 -15.79 37.75
N LEU A 524 -32.47 -14.84 37.34
CA LEU A 524 -32.31 -14.42 35.95
C LEU A 524 -31.84 -15.56 35.03
N CYS A 525 -31.21 -16.60 35.61
CA CYS A 525 -30.74 -17.76 34.89
C CYS A 525 -31.64 -19.00 35.06
N ASP A 526 -32.81 -18.88 35.72
CA ASP A 526 -33.67 -20.01 36.08
C ASP A 526 -32.94 -21.14 36.85
N GLY A 527 -31.90 -20.79 37.62
CA GLY A 527 -31.02 -21.75 38.29
C GLY A 527 -30.07 -22.53 37.38
N ASP A 528 -30.04 -22.25 36.07
CA ASP A 528 -29.17 -22.88 35.10
C ASP A 528 -27.90 -22.05 34.86
N LYS A 529 -26.76 -22.55 35.36
CA LYS A 529 -25.46 -21.90 35.24
C LYS A 529 -25.00 -21.71 33.80
N SER A 530 -25.46 -22.54 32.87
CA SER A 530 -25.08 -22.46 31.46
C SER A 530 -25.57 -21.15 30.83
N LYS A 531 -26.67 -20.57 31.34
CA LYS A 531 -27.27 -19.32 30.87
C LYS A 531 -26.56 -18.06 31.37
N VAL A 532 -25.63 -18.17 32.32
CA VAL A 532 -24.86 -17.01 32.81
C VAL A 532 -24.04 -16.42 31.66
N ASN A 533 -24.21 -15.12 31.43
CA ASN A 533 -23.42 -14.33 30.50
C ASN A 533 -22.96 -13.01 31.17
N ALA A 534 -22.07 -12.27 30.50
CA ALA A 534 -21.51 -11.03 31.04
C ALA A 534 -22.59 -9.98 31.32
N GLU A 535 -23.58 -9.81 30.43
CA GLU A 535 -24.66 -8.84 30.58
C GLU A 535 -25.52 -9.12 31.81
N LEU A 536 -25.85 -10.38 32.10
CA LEU A 536 -26.62 -10.77 33.28
C LEU A 536 -25.85 -10.55 34.58
N ALA A 537 -24.54 -10.85 34.62
CA ALA A 537 -23.72 -10.58 35.79
C ALA A 537 -23.70 -9.08 36.13
N PHE A 538 -23.59 -8.27 35.09
CA PHE A 538 -23.63 -6.82 35.14
C PHE A 538 -25.00 -6.28 35.58
N LYS A 539 -26.08 -6.78 34.99
CA LYS A 539 -27.45 -6.44 35.36
C LYS A 539 -27.73 -6.75 36.82
N ALA A 540 -27.33 -7.93 37.29
CA ALA A 540 -27.47 -8.31 38.70
C ALA A 540 -26.73 -7.31 39.62
N SER A 541 -25.50 -6.92 39.26
CA SER A 541 -24.74 -5.90 40.01
C SER A 541 -25.45 -4.54 40.04
N ASP A 542 -25.98 -4.08 38.90
CA ASP A 542 -26.71 -2.81 38.80
C ASP A 542 -28.00 -2.81 39.65
N GLU A 543 -28.66 -3.96 39.77
CA GLU A 543 -29.83 -4.19 40.62
C GLU A 543 -29.47 -4.49 42.09
N LYS A 544 -28.21 -4.30 42.47
CA LYS A 544 -27.66 -4.48 43.83
C LYS A 544 -27.73 -5.90 44.36
N ASP A 545 -27.75 -6.89 43.48
CA ASP A 545 -27.63 -8.29 43.85
C ASP A 545 -26.22 -8.62 44.35
N GLU A 546 -26.12 -9.33 45.48
CA GLU A 546 -24.82 -9.60 46.12
C GLU A 546 -23.90 -10.46 45.23
N ALA A 547 -24.46 -11.45 44.52
CA ALA A 547 -23.68 -12.31 43.63
C ALA A 547 -23.11 -11.51 42.44
N GLY A 548 -23.95 -10.68 41.81
CA GLY A 548 -23.55 -9.76 40.75
C GLY A 548 -22.49 -8.75 41.21
N ILE A 549 -22.70 -8.11 42.37
CA ILE A 549 -21.75 -7.13 42.93
C ILE A 549 -20.38 -7.76 43.14
N LEU A 550 -20.30 -8.95 43.74
CA LEU A 550 -19.02 -9.58 44.04
C LEU A 550 -18.27 -10.00 42.77
N ALA A 551 -18.99 -10.58 41.80
CA ALA A 551 -18.40 -10.97 40.53
C ALA A 551 -17.86 -9.76 39.75
N VAL A 552 -18.66 -8.68 39.66
CA VAL A 552 -18.24 -7.45 38.97
C VAL A 552 -17.12 -6.74 39.74
N LYS A 553 -17.15 -6.71 41.08
CA LYS A 553 -16.09 -6.13 41.89
C LYS A 553 -14.76 -6.84 41.67
N GLU A 554 -14.76 -8.17 41.63
CA GLU A 554 -13.57 -8.97 41.38
C GLU A 554 -13.03 -8.73 39.97
N TYR A 555 -13.91 -8.74 38.96
CA TYR A 555 -13.57 -8.37 37.58
C TYR A 555 -12.92 -6.99 37.48
N MET A 556 -13.56 -5.97 38.05
CA MET A 556 -13.09 -4.59 38.00
C MET A 556 -11.75 -4.41 38.70
N LYS A 557 -11.49 -5.14 39.79
CA LYS A 557 -10.20 -5.15 40.48
C LYS A 557 -9.07 -5.59 39.55
N TYR A 558 -9.23 -6.73 38.87
CA TYR A 558 -8.19 -7.26 38.00
C TYR A 558 -8.02 -6.43 36.72
N LEU A 559 -9.12 -5.94 36.15
CA LEU A 559 -9.06 -5.03 35.00
C LEU A 559 -8.35 -3.72 35.35
N ALA A 560 -8.67 -3.11 36.50
CA ALA A 560 -8.00 -1.90 36.97
C ALA A 560 -6.50 -2.12 37.21
N ALA A 561 -6.10 -3.26 37.81
CA ALA A 561 -4.70 -3.60 38.00
C ALA A 561 -3.95 -3.74 36.65
N GLY A 562 -4.57 -4.41 35.67
CA GLY A 562 -4.03 -4.49 34.31
C GLY A 562 -3.83 -3.11 33.68
N ILE A 563 -4.85 -2.26 33.73
CA ILE A 563 -4.78 -0.90 33.18
C ILE A 563 -3.69 -0.07 33.90
N ALA A 564 -3.63 -0.11 35.24
CA ALA A 564 -2.62 0.60 36.00
C ALA A 564 -1.19 0.17 35.63
N ASN A 565 -0.97 -1.13 35.41
CA ASN A 565 0.31 -1.65 34.93
C ASN A 565 0.66 -1.09 33.54
N ALA A 566 -0.29 -1.04 32.62
CA ALA A 566 -0.06 -0.44 31.30
C ALA A 566 0.27 1.06 31.40
N ILE A 567 -0.44 1.81 32.24
CA ILE A 567 -0.17 3.24 32.46
C ILE A 567 1.21 3.46 33.09
N ASN A 568 1.57 2.67 34.09
CA ASN A 568 2.86 2.77 34.76
C ASN A 568 4.02 2.45 33.81
N MET A 569 3.85 1.48 32.91
CA MET A 569 4.88 1.03 31.97
C MET A 569 5.06 1.98 30.78
N PHE A 570 3.96 2.45 30.17
CA PHE A 570 4.02 3.19 28.91
C PHE A 570 3.70 4.67 29.03
N ARG A 571 3.04 5.10 30.11
CA ARG A 571 2.54 6.47 30.28
C ARG A 571 1.86 7.02 29.00
N PRO A 572 0.83 6.33 28.49
CA PRO A 572 0.17 6.76 27.26
C PRO A 572 -0.61 8.06 27.48
N GLU A 573 -1.00 8.71 26.38
CA GLU A 573 -1.95 9.83 26.42
C GLU A 573 -3.35 9.36 26.81
N VAL A 574 -3.71 8.13 26.44
CA VAL A 574 -5.02 7.53 26.71
C VAL A 574 -4.95 6.00 26.72
N VAL A 575 -5.79 5.37 27.54
CA VAL A 575 -6.11 3.94 27.47
C VAL A 575 -7.51 3.77 26.88
N VAL A 576 -7.64 3.06 25.77
CA VAL A 576 -8.92 2.86 25.08
C VAL A 576 -9.41 1.43 25.32
N LEU A 577 -10.67 1.29 25.74
CA LEU A 577 -11.33 0.00 25.95
C LEU A 577 -12.29 -0.31 24.81
N GLY A 578 -11.98 -1.36 24.06
CA GLY A 578 -12.84 -1.96 23.03
C GLY A 578 -13.45 -3.29 23.47
N GLY A 579 -14.13 -3.96 22.53
CA GLY A 579 -14.73 -5.27 22.72
C GLY A 579 -16.12 -5.24 23.37
N GLY A 580 -16.74 -6.41 23.52
CA GLY A 580 -18.13 -6.54 23.94
C GLY A 580 -18.43 -5.95 25.32
N ILE A 581 -17.47 -6.00 26.25
CA ILE A 581 -17.64 -5.44 27.60
C ILE A 581 -17.66 -3.91 27.58
N SER A 582 -16.97 -3.26 26.63
CA SER A 582 -16.92 -1.79 26.56
C SER A 582 -18.27 -1.16 26.18
N ASN A 583 -19.23 -1.95 25.68
CA ASN A 583 -20.61 -1.52 25.45
C ASN A 583 -21.33 -1.02 26.71
N ARG A 584 -20.79 -1.28 27.91
CA ARG A 584 -21.22 -0.64 29.17
C ARG A 584 -21.05 0.88 29.17
N GLY A 585 -20.28 1.42 28.23
CA GLY A 585 -20.14 2.86 27.98
C GLY A 585 -19.41 3.61 29.08
N GLU A 586 -19.62 4.92 29.14
CA GLU A 586 -18.86 5.84 30.01
C GLU A 586 -18.92 5.46 31.49
N LYS A 587 -20.01 4.83 31.98
CA LYS A 587 -20.09 4.36 33.37
C LYS A 587 -18.97 3.38 33.75
N LEU A 588 -18.56 2.51 32.81
CA LEU A 588 -17.45 1.59 33.02
C LEU A 588 -16.13 2.37 33.08
N ALA A 589 -15.91 3.29 32.14
CA ALA A 589 -14.70 4.10 32.07
C ALA A 589 -14.56 5.02 33.29
N GLU A 590 -15.62 5.70 33.73
CA GLU A 590 -15.64 6.53 34.94
C GLU A 590 -15.22 5.70 36.15
N LYS A 591 -15.81 4.51 36.32
CA LYS A 591 -15.48 3.65 37.47
C LYS A 591 -14.03 3.15 37.44
N LEU A 592 -13.51 2.81 36.26
CA LEU A 592 -12.11 2.42 36.10
C LEU A 592 -11.18 3.60 36.33
N ASN A 593 -11.51 4.80 35.87
CA ASN A 593 -10.71 6.01 36.15
C ASN A 593 -10.62 6.29 37.65
N GLU A 594 -11.69 6.08 38.43
CA GLU A 594 -11.63 6.16 39.89
C GLU A 594 -10.67 5.13 40.49
N MET A 595 -10.79 3.87 40.08
CA MET A 595 -10.00 2.76 40.65
C MET A 595 -8.52 2.82 40.25
N VAL A 596 -8.23 3.16 39.01
CA VAL A 596 -6.87 3.16 38.44
C VAL A 596 -6.04 4.34 38.97
N LYS A 597 -6.71 5.45 39.32
CA LYS A 597 -6.03 6.68 39.75
C LYS A 597 -5.03 6.42 40.88
N ASP A 598 -5.48 5.74 41.93
CA ASP A 598 -4.68 5.56 43.15
C ASP A 598 -3.66 4.40 43.01
N GLU A 599 -3.85 3.52 42.03
CA GLU A 599 -2.93 2.41 41.68
C GLU A 599 -1.75 2.88 40.81
N CYS A 600 -1.84 4.07 40.22
CA CYS A 600 -0.78 4.61 39.38
C CYS A 600 0.35 5.24 40.22
N PHE A 601 1.60 4.90 39.89
CA PHE A 601 2.77 5.44 40.55
C PHE A 601 2.81 6.96 40.41
N GLY A 602 3.09 7.70 41.48
CA GLY A 602 3.22 9.15 41.43
C GLY A 602 1.96 9.91 40.98
N HIS A 603 0.76 9.32 41.11
CA HIS A 603 -0.52 9.95 40.72
C HIS A 603 -0.80 11.28 41.46
N THR A 604 -0.16 11.51 42.61
CA THR A 604 -0.20 12.77 43.35
C THR A 604 0.59 13.90 42.68
N PHE A 605 1.56 13.57 41.83
CA PHE A 605 2.42 14.53 41.13
C PHE A 605 2.04 14.69 39.66
N VAL A 606 1.63 13.60 39.01
CA VAL A 606 1.28 13.58 37.57
C VAL A 606 -0.03 12.83 37.38
N LYS A 607 -0.97 13.47 36.70
CA LYS A 607 -2.28 12.86 36.41
C LYS A 607 -2.11 11.61 35.54
N PRO A 608 -2.67 10.45 35.94
CA PRO A 608 -2.66 9.25 35.11
C PRO A 608 -3.40 9.45 33.78
N ALA A 609 -3.06 8.62 32.80
CA ALA A 609 -3.80 8.55 31.54
C ALA A 609 -5.27 8.23 31.81
N LYS A 610 -6.19 8.85 31.04
CA LYS A 610 -7.61 8.53 31.15
C LYS A 610 -7.92 7.21 30.46
N VAL A 611 -8.81 6.45 31.05
CA VAL A 611 -9.50 5.33 30.42
C VAL A 611 -10.71 5.88 29.67
N VAL A 612 -10.88 5.51 28.39
CA VAL A 612 -12.02 5.91 27.55
C VAL A 612 -12.59 4.69 26.82
N ILE A 613 -13.83 4.80 26.34
CA ILE A 613 -14.50 3.75 25.56
C ILE A 613 -14.23 3.95 24.06
N ALA A 614 -13.94 2.85 23.36
CA ALA A 614 -13.85 2.80 21.91
C ALA A 614 -15.16 3.29 21.25
N THR A 615 -15.04 4.10 20.21
CA THR A 615 -16.20 4.77 19.58
C THR A 615 -16.64 4.14 18.27
N LEU A 616 -15.72 3.49 17.54
CA LEU A 616 -16.00 2.87 16.24
C LEU A 616 -16.60 1.46 16.39
N LYS A 617 -16.58 0.89 17.60
CA LYS A 617 -17.17 -0.42 17.90
C LYS A 617 -16.69 -1.49 16.90
N ASN A 618 -17.62 -2.09 16.16
CA ASN A 618 -17.35 -3.17 15.20
C ASN A 618 -16.65 -2.69 13.92
N ASP A 619 -16.65 -1.39 13.64
CA ASP A 619 -16.03 -0.80 12.45
C ASP A 619 -14.53 -0.51 12.67
N ALA A 620 -14.07 -0.52 13.93
CA ALA A 620 -12.65 -0.31 14.29
C ALA A 620 -11.71 -1.30 13.58
N GLY A 621 -12.13 -2.57 13.45
CA GLY A 621 -11.36 -3.60 12.77
C GLY A 621 -11.17 -3.31 11.27
N ILE A 622 -12.23 -2.93 10.55
CA ILE A 622 -12.16 -2.59 9.12
C ILE A 622 -11.31 -1.33 8.90
N ILE A 623 -11.63 -0.24 9.61
CA ILE A 623 -10.93 1.05 9.44
C ILE A 623 -9.46 0.90 9.82
N GLY A 624 -9.20 0.15 10.90
CA GLY A 624 -7.87 -0.08 11.40
C GLY A 624 -7.02 -1.01 10.53
N ALA A 625 -7.62 -2.05 9.97
CA ALA A 625 -6.97 -2.87 8.97
C ALA A 625 -6.63 -2.01 7.74
N ALA A 626 -7.57 -1.22 7.23
CA ALA A 626 -7.30 -0.27 6.14
C ALA A 626 -6.22 0.77 6.48
N ALA A 627 -6.04 1.14 7.76
CA ALA A 627 -4.98 2.04 8.21
C ALA A 627 -3.56 1.44 8.19
N LEU A 628 -3.42 0.14 7.88
CA LEU A 628 -2.12 -0.48 7.59
C LEU A 628 -1.57 -0.09 6.21
N CYS A 629 -2.45 0.33 5.29
CA CYS A 629 -2.11 0.65 3.89
C CYS A 629 -1.52 2.05 3.71
#